data_AF-A0A1H4HWM2-F1
#
_entry.id   AF-A0A1H4HWM2-F1
#
_cell.length_a   1.000
_cell.length_b   1.000
_cell.length_c   1.000
_cell.angle_alpha   90.00
_cell.angle_beta   90.00
_cell.angle_gamma   90.00
#
_symmetry.space_group_name_H-M   'P 1'
#
loop_
_entity.id
_entity.type
_entity.pdbx_description
1 polymer ?
#
loop_
_entity_poly.entity_id
_entity_poly.type
_entity_poly.pdbx_seq_one_letter_code
_entity_poly.pdbx_strand_id
1 'polypeptide(L)'
;MGLKDKASKIDFASLMPVPPLNPEAAKPKTAPGAMMALANDQRSELLRENDVLRQQAAKSVELEGRLQSAVEELQSWDGAKATRLLDPKAIKRSVYANRHESSFKSEGFEALKREIKEAGGNVQPIKVRAVANPGDGPQFEIVFGHRRHEACSQLGLPVLAFVDNLDDQALFEAMERENRERADLSAWEQGVMYARALDRGLYPSIRQLASAIGVDATNLSKALVLARLPGKVLDAFASPLDLQFRWSTAFKTAIESDLAGLESRAAKIISNRSGMTPKQIFAALTGPQESPVQAQAPATVQAFEREGKTVATMKIDGEGRSVIRIHVRLTSARQRELAKLLERFVDAS
;
A
#
# COMPACT_ATOMS: atom_id res chain seq x y z
N MET A 1 -38.44 -25.15 44.34
CA MET A 1 -39.77 -24.53 44.47
C MET A 1 -39.72 -23.19 43.76
N GLY A 2 -40.34 -23.08 42.58
CA GLY A 2 -40.07 -21.98 41.64
C GLY A 2 -40.77 -20.68 42.01
N LEU A 3 -40.22 -19.53 41.58
CA LEU A 3 -40.83 -18.21 41.80
C LEU A 3 -42.27 -18.08 41.26
N LYS A 4 -42.67 -18.95 40.32
CA LYS A 4 -44.04 -19.03 39.81
C LYS A 4 -45.06 -19.56 40.85
N ASP A 5 -44.64 -20.37 41.82
CA ASP A 5 -45.54 -20.93 42.85
C ASP A 5 -45.79 -19.98 44.04
N LYS A 6 -44.97 -18.92 44.19
CA LYS A 6 -45.19 -17.88 45.21
C LYS A 6 -46.12 -16.76 44.72
N ALA A 7 -46.25 -16.57 43.41
CA ALA A 7 -47.10 -15.53 42.84
C ALA A 7 -48.58 -15.94 42.77
N SER A 8 -48.90 -17.24 42.79
CA SER A 8 -50.28 -17.75 42.69
C SER A 8 -51.05 -17.77 44.01
N LYS A 9 -50.43 -17.38 45.14
CA LYS A 9 -51.06 -17.34 46.48
C LYS A 9 -51.29 -15.92 47.01
N ILE A 10 -51.05 -14.89 46.21
CA ILE A 10 -51.34 -13.51 46.59
C ILE A 10 -52.74 -13.18 46.06
N ASP A 11 -53.70 -13.10 46.96
CA ASP A 11 -55.04 -12.63 46.65
C ASP A 11 -55.04 -11.10 46.53
N PHE A 12 -54.86 -10.61 45.30
CA PHE A 12 -54.86 -9.18 45.01
C PHE A 12 -56.23 -8.51 45.20
N ALA A 13 -57.31 -9.28 45.43
CA ALA A 13 -58.64 -8.74 45.65
C ALA A 13 -58.77 -8.05 47.03
N SER A 14 -57.88 -8.33 47.99
CA SER A 14 -57.95 -7.75 49.34
C SER A 14 -57.11 -6.47 49.52
N LEU A 15 -56.37 -6.04 48.50
CA LEU A 15 -55.44 -4.90 48.57
C LEU A 15 -56.03 -3.58 48.07
N MET A 16 -57.27 -3.59 47.58
CA MET A 16 -57.99 -2.38 47.21
C MET A 16 -59.31 -2.30 47.97
N PRO A 17 -59.55 -1.28 48.81
CA PRO A 17 -60.88 -1.05 49.34
C PRO A 17 -61.77 -0.65 48.17
N VAL A 18 -62.66 -1.56 47.75
CA VAL A 18 -63.76 -1.24 46.83
C VAL A 18 -64.69 -0.32 47.62
N PRO A 19 -64.87 0.95 47.22
CA PRO A 19 -65.86 1.80 47.87
C PRO A 19 -67.25 1.17 47.63
N PRO A 20 -68.18 1.25 48.58
CA PRO A 20 -69.49 0.65 48.41
C PRO A 20 -70.16 1.22 47.15
N LEU A 21 -70.56 0.32 46.25
CA LEU A 21 -71.47 0.63 45.16
C LEU A 21 -72.80 1.09 45.78
N ASN A 22 -72.98 2.40 45.84
CA ASN A 22 -74.22 3.01 46.28
C ASN A 22 -75.30 2.74 45.20
N PRO A 23 -76.34 1.93 45.46
CA PRO A 23 -77.29 1.55 44.44
C PRO A 23 -78.41 2.60 44.39
N GLU A 24 -78.11 3.83 43.98
CA GLU A 24 -79.09 4.81 43.50
C GLU A 24 -78.40 6.10 43.02
N ALA A 25 -77.64 6.02 41.92
CA ALA A 25 -77.42 7.21 41.12
C ALA A 25 -78.71 7.45 40.32
N ALA A 26 -79.56 8.34 40.81
CA ALA A 26 -80.80 8.72 40.17
C ALA A 26 -80.55 9.14 38.71
N LYS A 27 -80.95 8.29 37.74
CA LYS A 27 -80.97 8.70 36.34
C LYS A 27 -81.91 9.90 36.22
N PRO A 28 -81.45 11.05 35.71
CA PRO A 28 -82.26 12.26 35.68
C PRO A 28 -83.51 12.02 34.84
N LYS A 29 -84.68 12.17 35.46
CA LYS A 29 -86.00 11.97 34.81
C LYS A 29 -86.48 13.21 34.03
N THR A 30 -85.67 14.27 33.98
CA THR A 30 -85.98 15.55 33.33
C THR A 30 -84.95 15.87 32.24
N ALA A 31 -85.42 16.41 31.10
CA ALA A 31 -84.56 16.75 29.97
C ALA A 31 -83.37 17.67 30.35
N PRO A 32 -83.50 18.67 31.25
CA PRO A 32 -82.36 19.46 31.72
C PRO A 32 -81.34 18.66 32.54
N GLY A 33 -81.79 17.72 33.37
CA GLY A 33 -80.89 16.87 34.18
C GLY A 33 -80.10 15.87 33.35
N ALA A 34 -80.72 15.31 32.30
CA ALA A 34 -80.04 14.43 31.34
C ALA A 34 -78.98 15.17 30.51
N MET A 35 -79.27 16.42 30.10
CA MET A 35 -78.26 17.28 29.46
C MET A 35 -77.09 17.61 30.39
N MET A 36 -77.35 17.87 31.68
CA MET A 36 -76.29 18.17 32.65
C MET A 36 -75.38 16.97 32.94
N ALA A 37 -75.95 15.76 32.99
CA ALA A 37 -75.19 14.51 33.12
C ALA A 37 -74.30 14.26 31.90
N LEU A 38 -74.84 14.41 30.68
CA LEU A 38 -74.08 14.29 29.43
C LEU A 38 -72.95 15.33 29.35
N ALA A 39 -73.20 16.56 29.76
CA ALA A 39 -72.19 17.62 29.81
C ALA A 39 -71.07 17.31 30.81
N ASN A 40 -71.38 16.68 31.95
CA ASN A 40 -70.38 16.24 32.92
C ASN A 40 -69.54 15.06 32.40
N ASP A 41 -70.16 14.12 31.68
CA ASP A 41 -69.45 13.00 31.05
C ASP A 41 -68.50 13.49 29.95
N GLN A 42 -68.98 14.40 29.07
CA GLN A 42 -68.15 15.06 28.05
C GLN A 42 -67.00 15.85 28.68
N ARG A 43 -67.26 16.58 29.77
CA ARG A 43 -66.21 17.30 30.51
C ARG A 43 -65.18 16.34 31.11
N SER A 44 -65.61 15.19 31.62
CA SER A 44 -64.72 14.18 32.20
C SER A 44 -63.85 13.50 31.13
N GLU A 45 -64.40 13.28 29.94
CA GLU A 45 -63.67 12.78 28.77
C GLU A 45 -62.64 13.79 28.27
N LEU A 46 -63.03 15.07 28.14
CA LEU A 46 -62.12 16.16 27.78
C LEU A 46 -60.97 16.33 28.80
N LEU A 47 -61.23 16.14 30.09
CA LEU A 47 -60.19 16.19 31.12
C LEU A 47 -59.18 15.05 30.97
N ARG A 48 -59.65 13.82 30.70
CA ARG A 48 -58.77 12.67 30.43
C ARG A 48 -57.94 12.89 29.18
N GLU A 49 -58.54 13.42 28.12
CA GLU A 49 -57.83 13.76 26.89
C GLU A 49 -56.76 14.83 27.14
N ASN A 50 -57.08 15.87 27.93
CA ASN A 50 -56.11 16.89 28.30
C ASN A 50 -54.95 16.32 29.14
N ASP A 51 -55.24 15.42 30.07
CA ASP A 51 -54.21 14.75 30.86
C ASP A 51 -53.30 13.87 30.00
N VAL A 52 -53.86 13.13 29.03
CA VAL A 52 -53.08 12.36 28.05
C VAL A 52 -52.21 13.29 27.20
N LEU A 53 -52.76 14.40 26.70
CA LEU A 53 -52.02 15.40 25.93
C LEU A 53 -50.88 16.01 26.75
N ARG A 54 -51.11 16.31 28.04
CA ARG A 54 -50.07 16.80 28.96
C ARG A 54 -48.97 15.76 29.19
N GLN A 55 -49.33 14.49 29.34
CA GLN A 55 -48.36 13.40 29.47
C GLN A 55 -47.54 13.21 28.19
N GLN A 56 -48.16 13.29 27.02
CA GLN A 56 -47.47 13.24 25.73
C GLN A 56 -46.53 14.43 25.55
N ALA A 57 -46.97 15.65 25.90
CA ALA A 57 -46.13 16.84 25.85
C ALA A 57 -44.93 16.73 26.79
N ALA A 58 -45.12 16.26 28.02
CA ALA A 58 -44.03 16.03 28.97
C ALA A 58 -43.01 15.00 28.44
N LYS A 59 -43.50 13.91 27.82
CA LYS A 59 -42.64 12.90 27.18
C LYS A 59 -41.89 13.45 25.96
N SER A 60 -42.51 14.33 25.17
CA SER A 60 -41.84 15.00 24.04
C SER A 60 -40.68 15.86 24.54
N VAL A 61 -40.92 16.68 25.58
CA VAL A 61 -39.87 17.52 26.18
C VAL A 61 -38.71 16.68 26.74
N GLU A 62 -39.01 15.54 27.37
CA GLU A 62 -37.98 14.61 27.85
C GLU A 62 -37.16 14.00 26.69
N LEU A 63 -37.83 13.57 25.61
CA LEU A 63 -37.16 13.00 24.43
C LEU A 63 -36.33 14.05 23.69
N GLU A 64 -36.83 15.27 23.56
CA GLU A 64 -36.11 16.41 22.99
C GLU A 64 -34.86 16.72 23.80
N GLY A 65 -34.95 16.73 25.14
CA GLY A 65 -33.78 16.90 26.01
C GLY A 65 -32.74 15.80 25.83
N ARG A 66 -33.16 14.52 25.76
CA ARG A 66 -32.25 13.39 25.49
C ARG A 66 -31.62 13.46 24.11
N LEU A 67 -32.41 13.84 23.10
CA LEU A 67 -31.93 14.01 21.74
C LEU A 67 -30.90 15.14 21.68
N GLN A 68 -31.16 16.26 22.35
CA GLN A 68 -30.24 17.39 22.42
C GLN A 68 -28.92 16.98 23.08
N SER A 69 -28.96 16.27 24.21
CA SER A 69 -27.75 15.77 24.86
C SER A 69 -26.98 14.77 23.99
N ALA A 70 -27.67 13.86 23.28
CA ALA A 70 -27.03 12.92 22.36
C ALA A 70 -26.41 13.63 21.15
N VAL A 71 -27.05 14.68 20.64
CA VAL A 71 -26.53 15.52 19.55
C VAL A 71 -25.31 16.30 20.02
N GLU A 72 -25.33 16.90 21.21
CA GLU A 72 -24.18 17.61 21.80
C GLU A 72 -23.00 16.65 22.02
N GLU A 73 -23.27 15.44 22.51
CA GLU A 73 -22.26 14.39 22.62
C GLU A 73 -21.69 14.07 21.24
N LEU A 74 -22.52 13.77 20.23
CA LEU A 74 -22.06 13.52 18.86
C LEU A 74 -21.28 14.68 18.24
N GLN A 75 -21.69 15.92 18.49
CA GLN A 75 -20.97 17.13 18.06
C GLN A 75 -19.61 17.26 18.74
N SER A 76 -19.48 16.82 19.99
CA SER A 76 -18.17 16.78 20.66
C SER A 76 -17.20 15.79 20.00
N TRP A 77 -17.74 14.80 19.26
CA TRP A 77 -16.97 13.86 18.43
C TRP A 77 -16.83 14.32 16.97
N ASP A 78 -17.16 15.56 16.64
CA ASP A 78 -17.02 16.07 15.26
C ASP A 78 -15.56 15.94 14.79
N GLY A 79 -15.38 15.34 13.61
CA GLY A 79 -14.07 14.97 13.05
C GLY A 79 -13.49 13.62 13.50
N ALA A 80 -14.10 12.89 14.43
CA ALA A 80 -13.66 11.55 14.80
C ALA A 80 -13.95 10.54 13.67
N LYS A 81 -12.92 9.78 13.26
CA LYS A 81 -13.12 8.66 12.32
C LYS A 81 -13.62 7.45 13.08
N ALA A 82 -14.83 6.98 12.80
CA ALA A 82 -15.38 5.80 13.45
C ALA A 82 -14.58 4.53 13.10
N THR A 83 -14.26 3.72 14.11
CA THR A 83 -13.72 2.37 13.92
C THR A 83 -14.84 1.33 13.99
N ARG A 84 -14.68 0.23 13.26
CA ARG A 84 -15.62 -0.90 13.26
C ARG A 84 -14.84 -2.20 13.40
N LEU A 85 -15.42 -3.16 14.11
CA LEU A 85 -14.97 -4.55 14.08
C LEU A 85 -15.59 -5.23 12.86
N LEU A 86 -14.73 -5.80 12.02
CA LEU A 86 -15.11 -6.43 10.76
C LEU A 86 -14.67 -7.89 10.75
N ASP A 87 -15.43 -8.76 10.08
CA ASP A 87 -14.99 -10.12 9.78
C ASP A 87 -13.79 -10.07 8.81
N PRO A 88 -12.65 -10.70 9.12
CA PRO A 88 -11.52 -10.79 8.19
C PRO A 88 -11.89 -11.27 6.79
N LYS A 89 -12.91 -12.15 6.65
CA LYS A 89 -13.39 -12.69 5.37
C LYS A 89 -14.13 -11.66 4.52
N ALA A 90 -14.71 -10.63 5.14
CA ALA A 90 -15.36 -9.53 4.44
C ALA A 90 -14.36 -8.54 3.84
N ILE A 91 -13.05 -8.73 4.09
CA ILE A 91 -11.99 -7.80 3.70
C ILE A 91 -11.05 -8.47 2.70
N LYS A 92 -10.89 -7.87 1.52
CA LYS A 92 -9.89 -8.28 0.53
C LYS A 92 -8.64 -7.42 0.58
N ARG A 93 -7.51 -7.99 0.19
CA ARG A 93 -6.25 -7.24 -0.01
C ARG A 93 -6.37 -6.32 -1.22
N SER A 94 -5.69 -5.18 -1.17
CA SER A 94 -5.66 -4.29 -2.32
C SER A 94 -4.77 -4.83 -3.44
N VAL A 95 -5.19 -4.54 -4.68
CA VAL A 95 -4.41 -4.80 -5.89
C VAL A 95 -3.09 -4.02 -5.92
N TYR A 96 -2.95 -2.92 -5.15
CA TYR A 96 -1.74 -2.11 -5.08
C TYR A 96 -0.80 -2.51 -3.92
N ALA A 97 -1.11 -3.57 -3.19
CA ALA A 97 -0.25 -4.07 -2.13
C ALA A 97 1.09 -4.57 -2.70
N ASN A 98 2.20 -4.12 -2.11
CA ASN A 98 3.57 -4.49 -2.53
C ASN A 98 4.26 -5.46 -1.57
N ARG A 99 3.58 -5.94 -0.52
CA ARG A 99 4.24 -6.83 0.44
C ARG A 99 4.32 -8.25 -0.12
N HIS A 100 5.56 -8.70 -0.32
CA HIS A 100 5.84 -10.08 -0.72
C HIS A 100 5.35 -11.07 0.35
N GLU A 101 4.88 -12.26 -0.07
CA GLU A 101 4.30 -13.28 0.84
C GLU A 101 5.27 -13.72 1.94
N SER A 102 6.58 -13.65 1.68
CA SER A 102 7.63 -13.95 2.67
C SER A 102 7.57 -13.06 3.91
N SER A 103 7.00 -11.85 3.82
CA SER A 103 6.81 -10.95 4.97
C SER A 103 5.93 -11.56 6.07
N PHE A 104 5.01 -12.44 5.70
CA PHE A 104 4.08 -13.11 6.64
C PHE A 104 4.68 -14.37 7.30
N LYS A 105 5.95 -14.67 7.02
CA LYS A 105 6.70 -15.78 7.63
C LYS A 105 7.92 -15.30 8.42
N SER A 106 8.06 -14.00 8.58
CA SER A 106 9.17 -13.38 9.32
C SER A 106 8.97 -13.51 10.83
N GLU A 107 10.06 -13.56 11.59
CA GLU A 107 10.01 -13.55 13.06
C GLU A 107 9.24 -12.33 13.60
N GLY A 108 9.41 -11.17 12.95
CA GLY A 108 8.68 -9.96 13.30
C GLY A 108 7.18 -10.06 13.03
N PHE A 109 6.72 -10.91 12.12
CA PHE A 109 5.29 -11.18 11.93
C PHE A 109 4.75 -12.10 13.03
N GLU A 110 5.48 -13.15 13.40
CA GLU A 110 5.09 -14.03 14.50
C GLU A 110 5.04 -13.29 15.84
N ALA A 111 5.97 -12.35 16.08
CA ALA A 111 5.92 -11.47 17.24
C ALA A 111 4.63 -10.62 17.25
N LEU A 112 4.31 -9.98 16.12
CA LEU A 112 3.07 -9.21 15.99
C LEU A 112 1.81 -10.06 16.18
N LYS A 113 1.80 -11.28 15.64
CA LYS A 113 0.67 -12.20 15.77
C LYS A 113 0.46 -12.62 17.23
N ARG A 114 1.52 -12.86 18.00
CA ARG A 114 1.42 -13.11 19.45
C ARG A 114 0.83 -11.92 20.20
N GLU A 115 1.33 -10.72 19.93
CA GLU A 115 0.81 -9.48 20.53
C GLU A 115 -0.70 -9.32 20.27
N ILE A 116 -1.15 -9.49 19.02
CA ILE A 116 -2.57 -9.43 18.64
C ILE A 116 -3.39 -10.51 19.36
N LYS A 117 -2.84 -11.72 19.49
CA LYS A 117 -3.51 -12.82 20.19
C LYS A 117 -3.69 -12.51 21.68
N GLU A 118 -2.64 -11.99 22.33
CA GLU A 118 -2.66 -11.62 23.75
C GLU A 118 -3.63 -10.48 24.03
N ALA A 119 -3.71 -9.50 23.13
CA ALA A 119 -4.66 -8.39 23.21
C ALA A 119 -6.11 -8.78 22.83
N GLY A 120 -6.33 -9.97 22.27
CA GLY A 120 -7.65 -10.42 21.77
C GLY A 120 -8.10 -9.75 20.47
N GLY A 121 -7.21 -9.07 19.76
CA GLY A 121 -7.49 -8.34 18.52
C GLY A 121 -6.40 -7.30 18.20
N ASN A 122 -6.48 -6.68 17.03
CA ASN A 122 -5.55 -5.60 16.71
C ASN A 122 -5.94 -4.31 17.44
N VAL A 123 -5.07 -3.83 18.33
CA VAL A 123 -5.26 -2.57 19.06
C VAL A 123 -5.22 -1.37 18.11
N GLN A 124 -4.26 -1.35 17.19
CA GLN A 124 -4.18 -0.33 16.16
C GLN A 124 -5.09 -0.71 14.98
N PRO A 125 -6.09 0.12 14.63
CA PRO A 125 -6.98 -0.16 13.53
C PRO A 125 -6.25 -0.23 12.19
N ILE A 126 -6.73 -1.08 11.29
CA ILE A 126 -6.38 -1.00 9.86
C ILE A 126 -7.22 0.08 9.18
N LYS A 127 -6.91 0.45 7.94
CA LYS A 127 -7.80 1.28 7.12
C LYS A 127 -8.30 0.50 5.94
N VAL A 128 -9.60 0.56 5.70
CA VAL A 128 -10.28 -0.08 4.57
C VAL A 128 -11.17 0.93 3.86
N ARG A 129 -11.50 0.62 2.60
CA ARG A 129 -12.58 1.29 1.88
C ARG A 129 -13.70 0.32 1.54
N ALA A 130 -14.90 0.83 1.32
CA ALA A 130 -16.00 0.02 0.79
C ALA A 130 -15.74 -0.35 -0.69
N VAL A 131 -16.03 -1.60 -1.06
CA VAL A 131 -16.00 -2.05 -2.45
C VAL A 131 -17.33 -1.69 -3.11
N ALA A 132 -17.28 -1.04 -4.27
CA ALA A 132 -18.48 -0.78 -5.06
C ALA A 132 -19.10 -2.10 -5.55
N ASN A 133 -20.38 -2.32 -5.26
CA ASN A 133 -21.15 -3.51 -5.65
C ASN A 133 -20.50 -4.85 -5.27
N PRO A 134 -20.40 -5.16 -3.97
CA PRO A 134 -19.66 -6.34 -3.52
C PRO A 134 -20.35 -7.68 -3.84
N GLY A 135 -21.66 -7.69 -4.13
CA GLY A 135 -22.43 -8.93 -4.25
C GLY A 135 -22.28 -9.80 -3.00
N ASP A 136 -21.99 -11.09 -3.19
CA ASP A 136 -21.66 -12.03 -2.11
C ASP A 136 -20.15 -12.04 -1.74
N GLY A 137 -19.35 -11.15 -2.35
CA GLY A 137 -17.91 -11.07 -2.16
C GLY A 137 -17.47 -10.16 -1.01
N PRO A 138 -16.14 -9.94 -0.88
CA PRO A 138 -15.59 -9.05 0.13
C PRO A 138 -16.14 -7.62 -0.01
N GLN A 139 -16.70 -7.11 1.07
CA GLN A 139 -17.32 -5.78 1.15
C GLN A 139 -16.32 -4.65 1.30
N PHE A 140 -15.09 -4.98 1.74
CA PHE A 140 -14.06 -4.00 2.05
C PHE A 140 -12.74 -4.34 1.36
N GLU A 141 -11.98 -3.32 1.00
CA GLU A 141 -10.61 -3.44 0.48
C GLU A 141 -9.64 -2.74 1.41
N ILE A 142 -8.54 -3.41 1.76
CA ILE A 142 -7.50 -2.86 2.64
C ILE A 142 -6.77 -1.73 1.95
N VAL A 143 -6.79 -0.55 2.55
CA VAL A 143 -5.90 0.56 2.20
C VAL A 143 -4.55 0.28 2.87
N PHE A 144 -4.51 0.21 4.21
CA PHE A 144 -3.28 -0.12 4.94
C PHE A 144 -3.53 -1.04 6.13
N GLY A 145 -2.45 -1.65 6.65
CA GLY A 145 -2.54 -2.60 7.77
C GLY A 145 -2.60 -4.08 7.35
N HIS A 146 -2.12 -4.43 6.17
CA HIS A 146 -2.13 -5.79 5.60
C HIS A 146 -1.63 -6.89 6.56
N ARG A 147 -0.56 -6.63 7.33
CA ARG A 147 -0.04 -7.61 8.31
C ARG A 147 -0.98 -7.83 9.50
N ARG A 148 -1.71 -6.80 9.93
CA ARG A 148 -2.68 -6.90 11.04
C ARG A 148 -3.90 -7.69 10.61
N HIS A 149 -4.43 -7.40 9.41
CA HIS A 149 -5.49 -8.20 8.80
C HIS A 149 -5.08 -9.67 8.68
N GLU A 150 -3.89 -9.95 8.15
CA GLU A 150 -3.40 -11.32 8.01
C GLU A 150 -3.27 -12.04 9.36
N ALA A 151 -2.72 -11.37 10.38
CA ALA A 151 -2.61 -11.94 11.72
C ALA A 151 -3.99 -12.24 12.33
N CYS A 152 -4.94 -11.30 12.25
CA CYS A 152 -6.31 -11.50 12.75
C CYS A 152 -7.02 -12.63 12.00
N SER A 153 -6.85 -12.70 10.67
CA SER A 153 -7.38 -13.77 9.82
C SER A 153 -6.87 -15.15 10.25
N GLN A 154 -5.55 -15.29 10.45
CA GLN A 154 -4.94 -16.55 10.91
C GLN A 154 -5.33 -16.93 12.34
N LEU A 155 -5.67 -15.95 13.19
CA LEU A 155 -6.13 -16.18 14.56
C LEU A 155 -7.65 -16.39 14.67
N GLY A 156 -8.40 -16.15 13.60
CA GLY A 156 -9.87 -16.17 13.62
C GLY A 156 -10.49 -15.03 14.45
N LEU A 157 -9.78 -13.91 14.58
CA LEU A 157 -10.22 -12.74 15.36
C LEU A 157 -10.85 -11.67 14.44
N PRO A 158 -11.87 -10.92 14.90
CA PRO A 158 -12.36 -9.74 14.21
C PRO A 158 -11.26 -8.69 14.01
N VAL A 159 -11.34 -7.92 12.92
CA VAL A 159 -10.37 -6.88 12.59
C VAL A 159 -10.95 -5.51 12.94
N LEU A 160 -10.26 -4.77 13.80
CA LEU A 160 -10.57 -3.36 14.06
C LEU A 160 -10.11 -2.52 12.87
N ALA A 161 -11.01 -1.75 12.27
CA ALA A 161 -10.75 -1.00 11.04
C ALA A 161 -11.44 0.38 11.02
N PHE A 162 -10.76 1.38 10.46
CA PHE A 162 -11.39 2.59 9.94
C PHE A 162 -11.96 2.31 8.56
N VAL A 163 -13.22 2.65 8.34
CA VAL A 163 -13.86 2.60 7.02
C VAL A 163 -13.86 4.01 6.44
N ASP A 164 -13.24 4.18 5.28
CA ASP A 164 -13.15 5.46 4.58
C ASP A 164 -13.69 5.31 3.15
N ASN A 165 -14.23 6.38 2.58
CA ASN A 165 -14.76 6.36 1.23
C ASN A 165 -13.69 6.90 0.27
N LEU A 166 -12.91 5.98 -0.31
CA LEU A 166 -11.81 6.30 -1.23
C LEU A 166 -12.05 5.69 -2.61
N ASP A 167 -11.86 6.48 -3.65
CA ASP A 167 -11.70 5.97 -5.00
C ASP A 167 -10.33 5.28 -5.18
N ASP A 168 -10.08 4.71 -6.36
CA ASP A 168 -8.85 3.96 -6.64
C ASP A 168 -7.60 4.85 -6.51
N GLN A 169 -7.74 6.13 -6.87
CA GLN A 169 -6.66 7.08 -6.86
C GLN A 169 -6.29 7.46 -5.42
N ALA A 170 -7.28 7.84 -4.61
CA ALA A 170 -7.09 8.17 -3.21
C ALA A 170 -6.65 6.96 -2.37
N LEU A 171 -7.10 5.74 -2.71
CA LEU A 171 -6.57 4.52 -2.10
C LEU A 171 -5.08 4.38 -2.40
N PHE A 172 -4.68 4.50 -3.66
CA PHE A 172 -3.28 4.39 -4.06
C PHE A 172 -2.39 5.44 -3.38
N GLU A 173 -2.83 6.70 -3.36
CA GLU A 173 -2.10 7.80 -2.72
C GLU A 173 -1.97 7.60 -1.20
N ALA A 174 -3.02 7.10 -0.54
CA ALA A 174 -2.98 6.78 0.89
C ALA A 174 -2.02 5.62 1.18
N MET A 175 -2.01 4.60 0.32
CA MET A 175 -1.07 3.48 0.41
C MET A 175 0.37 3.92 0.21
N GLU A 176 0.64 4.74 -0.80
CA GLU A 176 1.97 5.25 -1.10
C GLU A 176 2.50 6.09 0.05
N ARG A 177 1.68 6.98 0.62
CA ARG A 177 2.06 7.83 1.75
C ARG A 177 2.48 7.00 2.97
N GLU A 178 1.66 6.03 3.36
CA GLU A 178 1.95 5.12 4.48
C GLU A 178 3.22 4.29 4.24
N ASN A 179 3.44 3.91 2.99
CA ASN A 179 4.64 3.21 2.55
C ASN A 179 5.90 4.10 2.58
N ARG A 180 5.80 5.39 2.25
CA ARG A 180 6.92 6.33 2.27
C ARG A 180 7.33 6.73 3.68
N GLU A 181 6.38 6.85 4.59
CA GLU A 181 6.64 7.10 6.02
C GLU A 181 7.44 5.94 6.66
N ARG A 182 7.40 4.75 6.04
CA ARG A 182 8.28 3.64 6.37
C ARG A 182 9.56 3.74 5.54
N ALA A 183 10.70 3.90 6.18
CA ALA A 183 12.00 4.04 5.54
C ALA A 183 12.52 2.76 4.82
N ASP A 184 11.65 1.84 4.39
CA ASP A 184 12.00 0.45 4.10
C ASP A 184 11.85 0.04 2.63
N LEU A 185 11.23 0.84 1.76
CA LEU A 185 10.98 0.42 0.37
C LEU A 185 12.19 0.63 -0.54
N SER A 186 12.65 -0.46 -1.13
CA SER A 186 13.71 -0.43 -2.15
C SER A 186 13.29 0.33 -3.41
N ALA A 187 14.27 0.77 -4.21
CA ALA A 187 14.01 1.49 -5.45
C ALA A 187 13.16 0.68 -6.45
N TRP A 188 13.37 -0.64 -6.48
CA TRP A 188 12.63 -1.56 -7.33
C TRP A 188 11.17 -1.70 -6.88
N GLU A 189 10.91 -1.89 -5.57
CA GLU A 189 9.54 -2.02 -5.06
C GLU A 189 8.70 -0.76 -5.30
N GLN A 190 9.29 0.42 -5.09
CA GLN A 190 8.64 1.68 -5.43
C GLN A 190 8.29 1.72 -6.92
N GLY A 191 9.23 1.33 -7.77
CA GLY A 191 9.03 1.29 -9.21
C GLY A 191 7.92 0.33 -9.64
N VAL A 192 7.82 -0.85 -9.02
CA VAL A 192 6.77 -1.84 -9.31
C VAL A 192 5.40 -1.27 -8.96
N MET A 193 5.30 -0.56 -7.84
CA MET A 193 4.07 0.13 -7.43
C MET A 193 3.65 1.19 -8.44
N TYR A 194 4.59 2.06 -8.83
CA TYR A 194 4.33 3.11 -9.81
C TYR A 194 3.98 2.55 -11.18
N ALA A 195 4.66 1.49 -11.61
CA ALA A 195 4.37 0.79 -12.86
C ALA A 195 2.94 0.24 -12.83
N ARG A 196 2.54 -0.42 -11.74
CA ARG A 196 1.18 -0.95 -11.58
C ARG A 196 0.11 0.15 -11.65
N ALA A 197 0.36 1.31 -11.06
CA ALA A 197 -0.56 2.45 -11.14
C ALA A 197 -0.73 2.93 -12.59
N LEU A 198 0.39 3.09 -13.32
CA LEU A 198 0.37 3.56 -14.71
C LEU A 198 -0.22 2.51 -15.66
N ASP A 199 0.16 1.24 -15.52
CA ASP A 199 -0.27 0.15 -16.39
C ASP A 199 -1.78 -0.14 -16.24
N ARG A 200 -2.35 0.14 -15.07
CA ARG A 200 -3.79 0.07 -14.82
C ARG A 200 -4.56 1.33 -15.25
N GLY A 201 -3.86 2.33 -15.80
CA GLY A 201 -4.47 3.58 -16.24
C GLY A 201 -4.95 4.47 -15.09
N LEU A 202 -4.46 4.26 -13.85
CA LEU A 202 -4.83 5.09 -12.71
C LEU A 202 -4.37 6.55 -12.89
N TYR A 203 -3.26 6.72 -13.59
CA TYR A 203 -2.76 8.03 -14.02
C TYR A 203 -2.34 7.95 -15.49
N PRO A 204 -2.60 8.99 -16.30
CA PRO A 204 -2.28 8.98 -17.72
C PRO A 204 -0.79 9.25 -17.99
N SER A 205 -0.01 9.73 -17.02
CA SER A 205 1.43 9.97 -17.19
C SER A 205 2.22 9.95 -15.89
N ILE A 206 3.54 9.73 -16.02
CA ILE A 206 4.53 9.84 -14.94
C ILE A 206 4.42 11.18 -14.21
N ARG A 207 4.23 12.28 -14.94
CA ARG A 207 4.14 13.63 -14.35
C ARG A 207 2.91 13.79 -13.47
N GLN A 208 1.76 13.28 -13.91
CA GLN A 208 0.53 13.36 -13.12
C GLN A 208 0.62 12.48 -11.87
N LEU A 209 1.11 11.26 -12.01
CA LEU A 209 1.37 10.38 -10.85
C LEU A 209 2.32 11.06 -9.85
N ALA A 210 3.45 11.60 -10.33
CA ALA A 210 4.44 12.26 -9.48
C ALA A 210 3.86 13.48 -8.74
N SER A 211 3.05 14.28 -9.43
CA SER A 211 2.35 15.42 -8.84
C SER A 211 1.36 14.99 -7.77
N ALA A 212 0.59 13.92 -8.02
CA ALA A 212 -0.45 13.44 -7.12
C ALA A 212 0.11 12.91 -5.80
N ILE A 213 1.22 12.17 -5.85
CA ILE A 213 1.89 11.65 -4.64
C ILE A 213 2.95 12.61 -4.08
N GLY A 214 3.18 13.76 -4.70
CA GLY A 214 4.18 14.74 -4.24
C GLY A 214 5.61 14.20 -4.25
N VAL A 215 6.05 13.58 -5.36
CA VAL A 215 7.46 13.20 -5.59
C VAL A 215 8.03 13.91 -6.81
N ASP A 216 9.35 13.95 -6.86
CA ASP A 216 10.06 14.33 -8.07
C ASP A 216 9.83 13.30 -9.20
N ALA A 217 9.38 13.80 -10.36
CA ALA A 217 9.09 12.99 -11.54
C ALA A 217 10.34 12.29 -12.09
N THR A 218 11.53 12.87 -11.88
CA THR A 218 12.79 12.24 -12.30
C THR A 218 13.06 10.99 -11.45
N ASN A 219 12.94 11.08 -10.13
CA ASN A 219 13.09 9.93 -9.23
C ASN A 219 12.04 8.85 -9.50
N LEU A 220 10.79 9.23 -9.77
CA LEU A 220 9.75 8.29 -10.16
C LEU A 220 10.12 7.55 -11.46
N SER A 221 10.61 8.29 -12.47
CA SER A 221 11.08 7.72 -13.74
C SER A 221 12.25 6.75 -13.53
N LYS A 222 13.21 7.09 -12.65
CA LYS A 222 14.31 6.18 -12.30
C LYS A 222 13.82 4.88 -11.66
N ALA A 223 12.85 4.94 -10.75
CA ALA A 223 12.24 3.76 -10.15
C ALA A 223 11.55 2.89 -11.22
N LEU A 224 10.80 3.51 -12.14
CA LEU A 224 10.13 2.80 -13.23
C LEU A 224 11.11 2.05 -14.15
N VAL A 225 12.27 2.65 -14.46
CA VAL A 225 13.31 1.96 -15.24
C VAL A 225 13.77 0.68 -14.53
N LEU A 226 14.01 0.75 -13.22
CA LEU A 226 14.44 -0.42 -12.44
C LEU A 226 13.36 -1.49 -12.35
N ALA A 227 12.10 -1.10 -12.20
CA ALA A 227 10.98 -2.04 -12.13
C ALA A 227 10.67 -2.74 -13.46
N ARG A 228 10.98 -2.08 -14.57
CA ARG A 228 10.76 -2.60 -15.94
C ARG A 228 12.02 -3.23 -16.55
N LEU A 229 13.04 -3.54 -15.74
CA LEU A 229 14.19 -4.29 -16.21
C LEU A 229 13.74 -5.67 -16.74
N PRO A 230 14.37 -6.19 -17.80
CA PRO A 230 14.11 -7.54 -18.29
C PRO A 230 14.31 -8.58 -17.17
N GLY A 231 13.48 -9.63 -17.15
CA GLY A 231 13.52 -10.67 -16.12
C GLY A 231 14.92 -11.25 -15.90
N LYS A 232 15.64 -11.58 -16.99
CA LYS A 232 17.03 -12.06 -16.93
C LYS A 232 17.96 -11.10 -16.18
N VAL A 233 17.78 -9.79 -16.33
CA VAL A 233 18.59 -8.77 -15.65
C VAL A 233 18.27 -8.74 -14.15
N LEU A 234 16.99 -8.87 -13.78
CA LEU A 234 16.57 -8.98 -12.37
C LEU A 234 17.13 -10.25 -11.74
N ASP A 235 17.05 -11.39 -12.43
CA ASP A 235 17.51 -12.70 -11.96
C ASP A 235 19.04 -12.75 -11.75
N ALA A 236 19.79 -11.87 -12.42
CA ALA A 236 21.22 -11.72 -12.19
C ALA A 236 21.54 -11.20 -10.76
N PHE A 237 20.60 -10.56 -10.06
CA PHE A 237 20.76 -10.03 -8.70
C PHE A 237 20.29 -10.98 -7.59
N ALA A 238 20.93 -10.87 -6.42
CA ALA A 238 20.60 -11.52 -5.14
C ALA A 238 19.10 -11.58 -4.93
N SER A 239 18.62 -10.35 -4.89
CA SER A 239 17.24 -9.94 -4.80
C SER A 239 17.09 -8.67 -5.63
N PRO A 240 15.95 -8.45 -6.29
CA PRO A 240 15.65 -7.16 -6.93
C PRO A 240 15.74 -5.96 -5.96
N LEU A 241 15.64 -6.23 -4.65
CA LEU A 241 15.81 -5.25 -3.58
C LEU A 241 17.22 -4.63 -3.53
N ASP A 242 18.23 -5.30 -4.12
CA ASP A 242 19.60 -4.81 -4.18
C ASP A 242 19.78 -3.66 -5.19
N LEU A 243 18.78 -3.41 -6.05
CA LEU A 243 18.82 -2.37 -7.07
C LEU A 243 18.76 -0.97 -6.47
N GLN A 244 19.65 -0.10 -6.94
CA GLN A 244 19.78 1.27 -6.45
C GLN A 244 19.34 2.31 -7.48
N PHE A 245 18.70 3.39 -7.02
CA PHE A 245 18.28 4.51 -7.87
C PHE A 245 19.38 5.05 -8.79
N ARG A 246 20.63 5.10 -8.32
CA ARG A 246 21.76 5.61 -9.11
C ARG A 246 22.11 4.77 -10.34
N TRP A 247 21.67 3.50 -10.39
CA TRP A 247 21.94 2.60 -11.50
C TRP A 247 20.95 2.73 -12.66
N SER A 248 19.82 3.42 -12.43
CA SER A 248 18.73 3.53 -13.41
C SER A 248 19.20 4.11 -14.75
N THR A 249 20.03 5.16 -14.73
CA THR A 249 20.48 5.83 -15.96
C THR A 249 21.35 4.90 -16.80
N ALA A 250 22.28 4.17 -16.16
CA ALA A 250 23.14 3.22 -16.86
C ALA A 250 22.35 2.05 -17.43
N PHE A 251 21.35 1.54 -16.70
CA PHE A 251 20.46 0.51 -17.24
C PHE A 251 19.60 1.01 -18.38
N LYS A 252 19.04 2.22 -18.27
CA LYS A 252 18.28 2.85 -19.35
C LYS A 252 19.12 2.93 -20.62
N THR A 253 20.34 3.46 -20.52
CA THR A 253 21.27 3.53 -21.65
C THR A 253 21.59 2.14 -22.20
N ALA A 254 21.86 1.15 -21.34
CA ALA A 254 22.15 -0.22 -21.78
C ALA A 254 20.98 -0.88 -22.52
N ILE A 255 19.74 -0.66 -22.08
CA ILE A 255 18.53 -1.16 -22.74
C ILE A 255 18.33 -0.50 -24.11
N GLU A 256 18.52 0.83 -24.18
CA GLU A 256 18.35 1.60 -25.41
C GLU A 256 19.44 1.28 -26.46
N SER A 257 20.65 0.93 -26.01
CA SER A 257 21.79 0.67 -26.89
C SER A 257 21.96 -0.80 -27.28
N ASP A 258 21.79 -1.73 -26.34
CA ASP A 258 22.00 -3.16 -26.57
C ASP A 258 21.25 -4.03 -25.55
N LEU A 259 19.94 -4.18 -25.76
CA LEU A 259 19.11 -5.06 -24.94
C LEU A 259 19.56 -6.53 -25.06
N ALA A 260 19.89 -7.00 -26.26
CA ALA A 260 20.24 -8.41 -26.50
C ALA A 260 21.54 -8.80 -25.80
N GLY A 261 22.59 -7.98 -25.89
CA GLY A 261 23.83 -8.25 -25.17
C GLY A 261 23.71 -8.00 -23.66
N LEU A 262 22.86 -7.06 -23.21
CA LEU A 262 22.53 -6.93 -21.77
C LEU A 262 21.94 -8.23 -21.22
N GLU A 263 20.96 -8.83 -21.91
CA GLU A 263 20.38 -10.11 -21.53
C GLU A 263 21.40 -11.27 -21.60
N SER A 264 22.28 -11.27 -22.59
CA SER A 264 23.35 -12.28 -22.72
C SER A 264 24.34 -12.20 -21.56
N ARG A 265 24.76 -10.99 -21.17
CA ARG A 265 25.61 -10.76 -19.98
C ARG A 265 24.90 -11.20 -18.71
N ALA A 266 23.61 -10.90 -18.58
CA ALA A 266 22.81 -11.35 -17.45
C ALA A 266 22.75 -12.88 -17.35
N ALA A 267 22.51 -13.58 -18.47
CA ALA A 267 22.51 -15.04 -18.50
C ALA A 267 23.86 -15.65 -18.09
N LYS A 268 24.99 -15.07 -18.50
CA LYS A 268 26.33 -15.50 -18.07
C LYS A 268 26.55 -15.31 -16.56
N ILE A 269 26.05 -14.22 -15.99
CA ILE A 269 26.17 -13.94 -14.56
C ILE A 269 25.32 -14.93 -13.75
N ILE A 270 24.11 -15.25 -14.21
CA ILE A 270 23.24 -16.23 -13.53
C ILE A 270 23.96 -17.58 -13.39
N SER A 271 24.67 -18.03 -14.43
CA SER A 271 25.42 -19.30 -14.40
C SER A 271 26.66 -19.27 -13.48
N ASN A 272 27.30 -18.11 -13.29
CA ASN A 272 28.58 -17.96 -12.57
C ASN A 272 28.50 -17.02 -11.35
N ARG A 273 27.32 -16.94 -10.74
CA ARG A 273 26.96 -15.93 -9.73
C ARG A 273 27.85 -15.90 -8.47
N SER A 274 28.49 -17.01 -8.13
CA SER A 274 29.11 -17.24 -6.82
C SER A 274 30.09 -16.13 -6.43
N GLY A 275 29.77 -15.41 -5.34
CA GLY A 275 30.66 -14.42 -4.73
C GLY A 275 30.59 -12.99 -5.28
N MET A 276 29.76 -12.72 -6.29
CA MET A 276 29.62 -11.36 -6.83
C MET A 276 28.73 -10.48 -5.95
N THR A 277 29.20 -9.28 -5.62
CA THR A 277 28.40 -8.24 -4.98
C THR A 277 27.44 -7.58 -5.97
N PRO A 278 26.33 -6.96 -5.53
CA PRO A 278 25.41 -6.22 -6.41
C PRO A 278 26.10 -5.16 -7.27
N LYS A 279 27.12 -4.49 -6.72
CA LYS A 279 27.92 -3.50 -7.45
C LYS A 279 28.75 -4.13 -8.58
N GLN A 280 29.31 -5.32 -8.36
CA GLN A 280 30.06 -6.06 -9.39
C GLN A 280 29.13 -6.60 -10.48
N ILE A 281 27.94 -7.08 -10.10
CA ILE A 281 26.91 -7.51 -11.06
C ILE A 281 26.49 -6.33 -11.94
N PHE A 282 26.17 -5.18 -11.33
CA PHE A 282 25.87 -3.96 -12.06
C PHE A 282 26.99 -3.58 -13.04
N ALA A 283 28.24 -3.55 -12.57
CA ALA A 283 29.38 -3.20 -13.42
C ALA A 283 29.60 -4.19 -14.58
N ALA A 284 29.34 -5.49 -14.38
CA ALA A 284 29.43 -6.49 -15.43
C ALA A 284 28.28 -6.38 -16.45
N LEU A 285 27.09 -5.97 -16.02
CA LEU A 285 25.92 -5.77 -16.89
C LEU A 285 26.03 -4.52 -17.75
N THR A 286 26.51 -3.42 -17.18
CA THR A 286 26.59 -2.10 -17.84
C THR A 286 28.00 -1.72 -18.30
N GLY A 287 28.99 -2.61 -18.09
CA GLY A 287 30.36 -2.39 -18.48
C GLY A 287 30.52 -2.28 -20.00
N PRO A 288 31.64 -1.70 -20.49
CA PRO A 288 31.91 -1.61 -21.91
C PRO A 288 31.85 -3.01 -22.54
N GLN A 289 31.21 -3.09 -23.70
CA GLN A 289 31.04 -4.31 -24.48
C GLN A 289 32.38 -5.02 -24.65
N GLU A 290 32.57 -6.16 -23.97
CA GLU A 290 33.38 -7.21 -24.56
C GLU A 290 32.52 -7.81 -25.66
N SER A 291 32.59 -7.18 -26.86
CA SER A 291 32.13 -7.80 -28.09
C SER A 291 32.61 -9.26 -28.10
N PRO A 292 31.79 -10.22 -28.53
CA PRO A 292 32.22 -11.61 -28.58
C PRO A 292 33.49 -11.64 -29.42
N VAL A 293 34.61 -11.96 -28.77
CA VAL A 293 35.85 -12.27 -29.43
C VAL A 293 35.56 -13.52 -30.25
N GLN A 294 35.17 -13.31 -31.51
CA GLN A 294 35.53 -14.27 -32.54
C GLN A 294 37.02 -14.48 -32.36
N ALA A 295 37.40 -15.72 -32.06
CA ALA A 295 38.79 -16.13 -31.91
C ALA A 295 39.54 -15.74 -33.19
N GLN A 296 40.12 -14.54 -33.21
CA GLN A 296 41.04 -14.13 -34.25
C GLN A 296 42.40 -14.74 -33.89
N ALA A 297 43.00 -15.33 -34.93
CA ALA A 297 44.30 -15.98 -34.94
C ALA A 297 45.38 -15.17 -34.19
N PRO A 298 46.43 -15.82 -33.66
CA PRO A 298 47.39 -15.17 -32.76
C PRO A 298 48.05 -13.96 -33.43
N ALA A 299 47.75 -12.76 -32.92
CA ALA A 299 48.44 -11.54 -33.29
C ALA A 299 49.88 -11.62 -32.78
N THR A 300 50.87 -11.46 -33.67
CA THR A 300 52.28 -11.40 -33.29
C THR A 300 52.51 -10.12 -32.51
N VAL A 301 52.93 -10.26 -31.25
CA VAL A 301 53.27 -9.13 -30.37
C VAL A 301 54.79 -9.03 -30.27
N GLN A 302 55.35 -7.92 -30.75
CA GLN A 302 56.77 -7.59 -30.58
C GLN A 302 56.92 -6.54 -29.47
N ALA A 303 57.70 -6.87 -28.44
CA ALA A 303 58.03 -5.96 -27.35
C ALA A 303 59.40 -5.31 -27.60
N PHE A 304 59.51 -4.01 -27.30
CA PHE A 304 60.75 -3.25 -27.34
C PHE A 304 61.15 -2.90 -25.92
N GLU A 305 62.34 -3.34 -25.50
CA GLU A 305 62.87 -3.13 -24.17
C GLU A 305 64.09 -2.22 -24.17
N ARG A 306 64.21 -1.39 -23.14
CA ARG A 306 65.39 -0.58 -22.87
C ARG A 306 65.68 -0.62 -21.38
N GLU A 307 66.92 -0.95 -21.00
CA GLU A 307 67.34 -1.08 -19.60
C GLU A 307 66.43 -2.03 -18.78
N GLY A 308 66.00 -3.15 -19.40
CA GLY A 308 65.14 -4.15 -18.77
C GLY A 308 63.68 -3.71 -18.54
N LYS A 309 63.25 -2.58 -19.12
CA LYS A 309 61.85 -2.11 -19.08
C LYS A 309 61.26 -2.06 -20.49
N THR A 310 60.05 -2.57 -20.64
CA THR A 310 59.30 -2.48 -21.91
C THR A 310 58.93 -1.03 -22.20
N VAL A 311 59.51 -0.46 -23.25
CA VAL A 311 59.30 0.94 -23.66
C VAL A 311 58.25 1.07 -24.77
N ALA A 312 58.03 0.03 -25.56
CA ALA A 312 56.96 -0.02 -26.55
C ALA A 312 56.51 -1.45 -26.85
N THR A 313 55.30 -1.60 -27.35
CA THR A 313 54.75 -2.88 -27.84
C THR A 313 54.11 -2.65 -29.20
N MET A 314 54.46 -3.46 -30.18
CA MET A 314 53.87 -3.48 -31.51
C MET A 314 53.04 -4.75 -31.68
N LYS A 315 51.78 -4.61 -32.09
CA LYS A 315 50.91 -5.72 -32.46
C LYS A 315 50.64 -5.66 -33.95
N ILE A 316 50.81 -6.78 -34.63
CA ILE A 316 50.45 -6.92 -36.04
C ILE A 316 49.23 -7.83 -36.12
N ASP A 317 48.15 -7.34 -36.74
CA ASP A 317 46.95 -8.15 -36.99
C ASP A 317 47.14 -9.10 -38.19
N GLY A 318 46.18 -9.99 -38.41
CA GLY A 318 46.20 -10.95 -39.53
C GLY A 318 46.12 -10.31 -40.92
N GLU A 319 45.82 -9.01 -41.00
CA GLU A 319 45.77 -8.22 -42.24
C GLU A 319 47.04 -7.39 -42.46
N GLY A 320 48.05 -7.55 -41.60
CA GLY A 320 49.34 -6.84 -41.70
C GLY A 320 49.32 -5.41 -41.15
N ARG A 321 48.25 -4.97 -40.49
CA ARG A 321 48.18 -3.64 -39.87
C ARG A 321 48.89 -3.66 -38.52
N SER A 322 49.78 -2.71 -38.31
CA SER A 322 50.57 -2.60 -37.07
C SER A 322 50.03 -1.51 -36.13
N VAL A 323 49.81 -1.86 -34.86
CA VAL A 323 49.53 -0.90 -33.78
C VAL A 323 50.73 -0.84 -32.84
N ILE A 324 51.38 0.33 -32.77
CA ILE A 324 52.50 0.59 -31.86
C ILE A 324 51.99 1.37 -30.64
N ARG A 325 52.14 0.80 -29.45
CA ARG A 325 51.88 1.48 -28.17
C ARG A 325 53.19 1.78 -27.46
N ILE A 326 53.46 3.06 -27.23
CA ILE A 326 54.67 3.54 -26.53
C ILE A 326 54.30 3.76 -25.05
N HIS A 327 55.01 3.08 -24.15
CA HIS A 327 54.73 3.10 -22.70
C HIS A 327 55.52 4.17 -21.95
N VAL A 328 56.31 4.96 -22.67
CA VAL A 328 57.08 6.09 -22.14
C VAL A 328 56.45 7.42 -22.52
N ARG A 329 56.50 8.41 -21.61
CA ARG A 329 56.05 9.77 -21.92
C ARG A 329 57.01 10.44 -22.91
N LEU A 330 56.49 10.84 -24.07
CA LEU A 330 57.21 11.61 -25.06
C LEU A 330 56.96 13.12 -24.88
N THR A 331 58.00 13.93 -25.07
CA THR A 331 57.85 15.39 -25.16
C THR A 331 57.21 15.80 -26.49
N SER A 332 56.60 16.99 -26.57
CA SER A 332 55.97 17.47 -27.81
C SER A 332 56.94 17.56 -29.00
N ALA A 333 58.24 17.76 -28.75
CA ALA A 333 59.27 17.69 -29.78
C ALA A 333 59.45 16.27 -30.34
N ARG A 334 59.55 15.27 -29.45
CA ARG A 334 59.68 13.84 -29.82
C ARG A 334 58.42 13.29 -30.49
N GLN A 335 57.23 13.75 -30.09
CA GLN A 335 55.98 13.39 -30.75
C GLN A 335 55.95 13.85 -32.21
N ARG A 336 56.41 15.08 -32.50
CA ARG A 336 56.51 15.61 -33.86
C ARG A 336 57.55 14.90 -34.71
N GLU A 337 58.68 14.52 -34.11
CA GLU A 337 59.71 13.72 -34.78
C GLU A 337 59.19 12.32 -35.12
N LEU A 338 58.48 11.67 -34.20
CA LEU A 338 57.85 10.37 -34.42
C LEU A 338 56.80 10.43 -35.53
N ALA A 339 55.96 11.47 -35.57
CA ALA A 339 54.99 11.66 -36.65
C ALA A 339 55.67 11.74 -38.02
N LYS A 340 56.73 12.55 -38.15
CA LYS A 340 57.53 12.66 -39.39
C LYS A 340 58.20 11.34 -39.80
N LEU A 341 58.66 10.55 -38.82
CA LEU A 341 59.25 9.24 -39.07
C LEU A 341 58.20 8.26 -39.60
N LEU A 342 56.99 8.27 -39.02
CA LEU A 342 55.88 7.42 -39.47
C LEU A 342 55.40 7.82 -40.87
N GLU A 343 55.28 9.13 -41.16
CA GLU A 343 54.96 9.63 -42.50
C GLU A 343 55.98 9.12 -43.53
N ARG A 344 57.28 9.29 -43.28
CA ARG A 344 58.33 8.79 -44.17
C ARG A 344 58.33 7.27 -44.32
N PHE A 345 57.99 6.54 -43.28
CA PHE A 345 57.97 5.08 -43.29
C PHE A 345 56.82 4.55 -44.16
N VAL A 346 55.64 5.17 -44.06
CA VAL A 346 54.47 4.82 -44.87
C VAL A 346 54.66 5.23 -46.33
N ASP A 347 55.24 6.40 -46.60
CA ASP A 347 55.51 6.86 -47.96
C ASP A 347 56.60 6.05 -48.69
N ALA A 348 57.43 5.30 -47.94
CA ALA A 348 58.49 4.44 -48.48
C ALA A 348 58.05 2.97 -48.68
N SER A 349 56.79 2.64 -48.39
CA SER A 349 56.22 1.28 -48.43
C SER A 349 55.43 0.97 -49.69
#